data_AF-A0A8T7BPZ9-F1
#
_entry.id   AF-A0A8T7BPZ9-F1
#
_cell.length_a   1.000
_cell.length_b   1.000
_cell.length_c   1.000
_cell.angle_alpha   90.00
_cell.angle_beta   90.00
_cell.angle_gamma   90.00
#
_symmetry.space_group_name_H-M   'P 1'
#
loop_
_entity.id
_entity.type
_entity.pdbx_description
1 polymer ?
#
loop_
_entity_poly.entity_id
_entity_poly.type
_entity_poly.pdbx_seq_one_letter_code
_entity_poly.pdbx_strand_id
1 'polypeptide(L)'
;MNGYAGHVRAGPDILGADIPIAKNPDGSVITGKVVTEMVPGDPDITSMQLPYAANEAIESNGVLTVREHGNGNGTPVDDWQYIDEWNIEFSGPAKPGWIYEFVYTAKDPIVMGMGHTITRDFLSFLRHEKQDRLGNPNPLGDYDGIEAIYSWGRSNGGRTQRDFLRWGFNEDEQGRRVIDGMIPYGTGAAGHLWMNWRFAQPMASSRKHERHYAPEHEFPQTFPVLTDPLTGQTDGILRRCLETDTCPRVFSVDGANEYWNKLSSLNHTDAMGNDLDMGSVAPNVRVYAIASIEHNTTHDQTMPETMNFCQQMTNPLYNGTIFRALLVKLDEWVMENKQPPPSNMPTRSDG
;
A
#
# COMPACT_ATOMS: atom_id res chain seq x y z
N MET A 1 -5.30 -10.62 -7.40
CA MET A 1 -4.67 -9.89 -8.52
C MET A 1 -3.95 -8.66 -7.96
N ASN A 2 -2.62 -8.64 -8.01
CA ASN A 2 -1.86 -7.41 -7.81
C ASN A 2 -1.24 -7.04 -9.16
N GLY A 3 -2.06 -6.53 -10.08
CA GLY A 3 -1.63 -6.08 -11.41
C GLY A 3 -0.92 -4.71 -11.41
N TYR A 4 -0.81 -4.07 -10.24
CA TYR A 4 -0.22 -2.74 -10.10
C TYR A 4 1.27 -2.75 -9.71
N ALA A 5 1.83 -3.89 -9.31
CA ALA A 5 3.19 -3.92 -8.78
C ALA A 5 4.10 -4.81 -9.64
N GLY A 6 5.01 -4.19 -10.37
CA GLY A 6 5.88 -4.83 -11.38
C GLY A 6 6.92 -5.81 -10.84
N HIS A 7 6.91 -6.09 -9.53
CA HIS A 7 7.72 -7.17 -8.93
C HIS A 7 7.00 -8.53 -8.96
N VAL A 8 5.70 -8.56 -9.26
CA VAL A 8 4.94 -9.80 -9.46
C VAL A 8 4.90 -10.13 -10.94
N ARG A 9 5.51 -11.25 -11.34
CA ARG A 9 5.47 -11.71 -12.73
C ARG A 9 4.07 -12.21 -13.08
N ALA A 10 3.61 -11.88 -14.29
CA ALA A 10 2.38 -12.43 -14.84
C ALA A 10 2.49 -13.96 -14.95
N GLY A 11 1.37 -14.64 -14.74
CA GLY A 11 1.25 -16.09 -14.84
C GLY A 11 -0.18 -16.50 -15.21
N PRO A 12 -0.45 -17.80 -15.41
CA PRO A 12 -1.77 -18.27 -15.84
C PRO A 12 -2.93 -17.75 -14.99
N ASP A 13 -2.71 -17.59 -13.69
CA ASP A 13 -3.71 -17.13 -12.72
C ASP A 13 -3.40 -15.72 -12.15
N ILE A 14 -2.40 -15.03 -12.69
CA ILE A 14 -1.93 -13.73 -12.20
C ILE A 14 -1.88 -12.74 -13.36
N LEU A 15 -2.83 -11.81 -13.37
CA LEU A 15 -2.72 -10.60 -14.17
C LEU A 15 -1.59 -9.73 -13.61
N GLY A 16 -0.55 -9.54 -14.40
CA GLY A 16 0.60 -8.70 -14.10
C GLY A 16 0.90 -7.74 -15.25
N ALA A 17 1.90 -6.89 -15.08
CA ALA A 17 2.37 -5.99 -16.11
C ALA A 17 3.89 -5.89 -16.09
N ASP A 18 4.48 -5.84 -17.28
CA ASP A 18 5.91 -5.55 -17.45
C ASP A 18 6.11 -4.03 -17.32
N ILE A 19 6.52 -3.61 -16.13
CA ILE A 19 6.81 -2.20 -15.85
C ILE A 19 8.25 -1.89 -16.29
N PRO A 20 8.49 -0.79 -17.02
CA PRO A 20 9.81 -0.49 -17.55
C PRO A 20 10.85 -0.25 -16.45
N ILE A 21 12.10 -0.58 -16.79
CA ILE A 21 13.30 -0.27 -16.01
C ILE A 21 13.82 1.10 -16.46
N ALA A 22 14.07 2.00 -15.52
CA ALA A 22 14.68 3.29 -15.82
C ALA A 22 16.17 3.13 -16.18
N LYS A 23 16.62 3.89 -17.18
CA LYS A 23 18.02 3.96 -17.63
C LYS A 23 18.50 5.41 -17.60
N ASN A 24 19.81 5.61 -17.53
CA ASN A 24 20.41 6.93 -17.71
C ASN A 24 20.13 7.46 -19.13
N PRO A 25 20.26 8.78 -19.38
CA PRO A 25 20.04 9.36 -20.71
C PRO A 25 20.90 8.75 -21.82
N ASP A 26 22.07 8.20 -21.49
CA ASP A 26 22.98 7.51 -22.41
C ASP A 26 22.65 6.01 -22.60
N GLY A 27 21.58 5.51 -21.97
CA GLY A 27 21.16 4.11 -21.99
C GLY A 27 21.85 3.22 -20.95
N SER A 28 22.82 3.74 -20.20
CA SER A 28 23.51 2.97 -19.16
C SER A 28 22.61 2.62 -17.98
N VAL A 29 22.98 1.56 -17.26
CA VAL A 29 22.26 1.04 -16.10
C VAL A 29 22.28 2.04 -14.95
N ILE A 30 21.13 2.23 -14.31
CA ILE A 30 21.03 3.00 -13.07
C ILE A 30 21.31 2.08 -11.89
N THR A 31 22.26 2.45 -11.02
CA THR A 31 22.64 1.69 -9.82
C THR A 31 22.45 2.50 -8.54
N GLY A 32 22.05 1.89 -7.43
CA GLY A 32 21.86 2.63 -6.18
C GLY A 32 21.79 1.75 -4.95
N LYS A 33 21.96 2.37 -3.78
CA LYS A 33 21.88 1.65 -2.50
C LYS A 33 20.45 1.23 -2.21
N VAL A 34 20.30 -0.04 -1.84
CA VAL A 34 19.05 -0.65 -1.45
C VAL A 34 19.26 -1.35 -0.11
N VAL A 35 18.25 -1.27 0.75
CA VAL A 35 18.16 -2.00 2.00
C VAL A 35 17.03 -3.02 1.89
N THR A 36 17.23 -4.22 2.41
CA THR A 36 16.17 -5.20 2.63
C THR A 36 16.30 -5.76 4.04
N GLU A 37 15.16 -6.04 4.66
CA GLU A 37 15.08 -6.64 5.99
C GLU A 37 14.22 -7.91 5.95
N MET A 38 14.71 -8.93 6.65
CA MET A 38 14.01 -10.18 6.92
C MET A 38 14.06 -10.48 8.41
N VAL A 39 12.93 -10.94 8.96
CA VAL A 39 12.84 -11.48 10.31
C VAL A 39 12.53 -12.98 10.19
N PRO A 40 13.53 -13.87 10.35
CA PRO A 40 13.30 -15.31 10.32
C PRO A 40 12.28 -15.73 11.36
N GLY A 41 11.30 -16.53 10.96
CA GLY A 41 10.37 -17.19 11.89
C GLY A 41 10.89 -18.53 12.44
N ASP A 42 11.94 -19.07 11.82
CA ASP A 42 12.47 -20.39 12.07
C ASP A 42 14.02 -20.38 11.94
N PRO A 43 14.76 -21.14 12.77
CA PRO A 43 16.23 -21.21 12.71
C PRO A 43 16.78 -21.81 11.40
N ASP A 44 15.98 -22.56 10.63
CA ASP A 44 16.42 -23.20 9.39
C ASP A 44 16.43 -22.25 8.19
N ILE A 45 15.98 -21.00 8.35
CA ILE A 45 16.04 -19.98 7.29
C ILE A 45 17.47 -19.49 7.15
N THR A 46 18.15 -19.88 6.07
CA THR A 46 19.57 -19.52 5.81
C THR A 46 19.77 -18.70 4.54
N SER A 47 18.70 -18.13 3.98
CA SER A 47 18.78 -17.30 2.76
C SER A 47 17.82 -16.13 2.81
N MET A 48 18.14 -15.10 2.03
CA MET A 48 17.35 -13.88 1.92
C MET A 48 17.21 -13.48 0.46
N GLN A 49 15.96 -13.29 0.02
CA GLN A 49 15.65 -12.74 -1.30
C GLN A 49 15.83 -11.22 -1.31
N LEU A 50 16.45 -10.71 -2.36
CA LEU A 50 16.69 -9.30 -2.60
C LEU A 50 15.54 -8.68 -3.41
N PRO A 51 15.10 -7.45 -3.08
CA PRO A 51 14.01 -6.78 -3.80
C PRO A 51 14.41 -6.31 -5.21
N TYR A 52 15.70 -6.21 -5.49
CA TYR A 52 16.28 -5.83 -6.77
C TYR A 52 17.54 -6.66 -7.03
N ALA A 53 17.89 -6.83 -8.31
CA ALA A 53 19.16 -7.46 -8.66
C ALA A 53 20.33 -6.63 -8.11
N ALA A 54 21.29 -7.30 -7.48
CA ALA A 54 22.59 -6.73 -7.16
C ALA A 54 23.27 -6.26 -8.45
N ASN A 55 23.95 -5.12 -8.36
CA ASN A 55 24.76 -4.64 -9.46
C ASN A 55 25.82 -5.69 -9.85
N GLU A 56 26.52 -6.21 -8.83
CA GLU A 56 27.47 -7.31 -8.91
C GLU A 56 27.26 -8.25 -7.72
N ALA A 57 27.26 -9.56 -7.97
CA ALA A 57 27.12 -10.61 -6.96
C ALA A 57 28.49 -10.98 -6.37
N ILE A 58 29.12 -10.02 -5.70
CA ILE A 58 30.43 -10.17 -5.06
C ILE A 58 30.38 -9.65 -3.62
N GLU A 59 31.17 -10.23 -2.71
CA GLU A 59 31.16 -9.93 -1.28
C GLU A 59 31.33 -8.43 -0.96
N SER A 60 32.18 -7.72 -1.70
CA SER A 60 32.40 -6.28 -1.50
C SER A 60 31.19 -5.41 -1.87
N ASN A 61 30.18 -5.96 -2.54
CA ASN A 61 28.92 -5.30 -2.86
C ASN A 61 27.80 -5.68 -1.87
N GLY A 62 28.07 -5.75 -0.57
CA GLY A 62 27.02 -6.01 0.40
C GLY A 62 27.53 -5.93 1.83
N VAL A 63 26.63 -5.65 2.75
CA VAL A 63 26.87 -5.82 4.18
C VAL A 63 25.61 -6.43 4.77
N LEU A 64 25.73 -7.61 5.37
CA LEU A 64 24.70 -8.23 6.18
C LEU A 64 24.93 -7.88 7.65
N THR A 65 23.90 -7.40 8.33
CA THR A 65 23.91 -7.20 9.76
C THR A 65 22.73 -7.87 10.43
N VAL A 66 22.88 -8.20 11.71
CA VAL A 66 21.83 -8.79 12.53
C VAL A 66 21.62 -7.97 13.81
N ARG A 67 20.37 -7.72 14.17
CA ARG A 67 19.98 -7.02 15.42
C ARG A 67 18.70 -7.56 16.01
N GLU A 68 18.58 -7.52 17.33
CA GLU A 68 17.37 -7.99 18.02
C GLU A 68 16.22 -6.97 17.94
N HIS A 69 16.53 -5.67 17.94
CA HIS A 69 15.52 -4.61 17.99
C HIS A 69 15.73 -3.61 16.86
N GLY A 70 14.63 -3.02 16.36
CA GLY A 70 14.64 -2.06 15.26
C GLY A 70 15.55 -0.84 15.49
N ASN A 71 15.75 -0.43 16.74
CA ASN A 71 16.54 0.74 17.12
C ASN A 71 17.99 0.40 17.55
N GLY A 72 18.40 -0.87 17.46
CA GLY A 72 19.73 -1.32 17.85
C GLY A 72 20.76 -1.19 16.72
N ASN A 73 22.04 -1.12 17.05
CA ASN A 73 23.11 -1.23 16.07
C ASN A 73 23.21 -2.68 15.57
N GLY A 74 23.23 -2.87 14.25
CA GLY A 74 23.48 -4.17 13.64
C GLY A 74 24.87 -4.69 13.94
N THR A 75 24.99 -5.96 14.31
CA THR A 75 26.28 -6.67 14.34
C THR A 75 26.52 -7.26 12.96
N PRO A 76 27.70 -7.06 12.34
CA PRO A 76 28.04 -7.70 11.07
C PRO A 76 27.89 -9.22 11.15
N VAL A 77 27.36 -9.80 10.08
CA VAL A 77 27.41 -11.23 9.81
C VAL A 77 28.45 -11.37 8.70
N ASP A 78 29.56 -12.05 8.97
CA ASP A 78 30.68 -12.15 8.01
C ASP A 78 30.58 -13.40 7.11
N ASP A 79 29.82 -14.41 7.53
CA ASP A 79 29.67 -15.71 6.85
C ASP A 79 28.43 -15.78 5.96
N TRP A 80 28.30 -14.79 5.08
CA TRP A 80 27.29 -14.73 4.03
C TRP A 80 27.93 -14.68 2.64
N GLN A 81 27.19 -15.09 1.62
CA GLN A 81 27.59 -14.95 0.22
C GLN A 81 26.39 -14.78 -0.71
N TYR A 82 26.63 -14.24 -1.89
CA TYR A 82 25.65 -14.24 -2.97
C TYR A 82 25.46 -15.66 -3.52
N ILE A 83 24.21 -16.12 -3.62
CA ILE A 83 23.84 -17.30 -4.42
C ILE A 83 23.77 -16.89 -5.89
N ASP A 84 23.10 -15.77 -6.15
CA ASP A 84 22.96 -15.12 -7.45
C ASP A 84 22.69 -13.61 -7.25
N GLU A 85 22.38 -12.87 -8.31
CA GLU A 85 22.11 -11.42 -8.18
C GLU A 85 20.82 -11.09 -7.39
N TRP A 86 19.95 -12.07 -7.10
CA TRP A 86 18.67 -11.88 -6.42
C TRP A 86 18.63 -12.48 -5.02
N ASN A 87 19.65 -13.23 -4.60
CA ASN A 87 19.61 -13.99 -3.36
C ASN A 87 21.00 -14.03 -2.68
N ILE A 88 20.98 -13.93 -1.36
CA ILE A 88 22.12 -14.25 -0.51
C ILE A 88 21.81 -15.45 0.38
N GLU A 89 22.85 -16.15 0.81
CA GLU A 89 22.80 -17.11 1.91
C GLU A 89 23.75 -16.70 3.04
N PHE A 90 23.46 -17.17 4.24
CA PHE A 90 24.28 -16.97 5.44
C PHE A 90 24.25 -18.22 6.30
N SER A 91 25.29 -18.44 7.11
CA SER A 91 25.36 -19.65 7.91
C SER A 91 24.29 -19.68 8.99
N GLY A 92 23.61 -20.83 9.09
CA GLY A 92 22.64 -21.10 10.14
C GLY A 92 23.27 -21.56 11.46
N PRO A 93 22.45 -21.71 12.52
CA PRO A 93 21.03 -21.40 12.53
C PRO A 93 20.76 -19.90 12.58
N ALA A 94 19.70 -19.45 11.89
CA ALA A 94 19.19 -18.10 12.07
C ALA A 94 18.67 -17.88 13.49
N LYS A 95 18.62 -16.61 13.92
CA LYS A 95 17.98 -16.21 15.17
C LYS A 95 16.53 -15.82 14.90
N PRO A 96 15.53 -16.64 15.29
CA PRO A 96 14.13 -16.29 15.05
C PRO A 96 13.74 -14.99 15.75
N GLY A 97 12.96 -14.15 15.07
CA GLY A 97 12.54 -12.85 15.59
C GLY A 97 13.60 -11.76 15.52
N TRP A 98 14.85 -12.05 15.14
CA TRP A 98 15.87 -11.03 14.93
C TRP A 98 15.80 -10.47 13.51
N ILE A 99 16.24 -9.23 13.35
CA ILE A 99 16.22 -8.51 12.08
C ILE A 99 17.56 -8.72 11.39
N TYR A 100 17.52 -9.37 10.24
CA TYR A 100 18.63 -9.47 9.31
C TYR A 100 18.45 -8.37 8.26
N GLU A 101 19.40 -7.46 8.18
CA GLU A 101 19.38 -6.32 7.27
C GLU A 101 20.55 -6.43 6.29
N PHE A 102 20.23 -6.39 5.00
CA PHE A 102 21.22 -6.40 3.94
C PHE A 102 21.20 -5.09 3.17
N VAL A 103 22.35 -4.41 3.14
CA VAL A 103 22.56 -3.16 2.40
C VAL A 103 23.55 -3.40 1.26
N TYR A 104 23.12 -3.18 0.02
CA TYR A 104 23.90 -3.47 -1.18
C TYR A 104 23.65 -2.43 -2.27
N THR A 105 24.51 -2.42 -3.30
CA THR A 105 24.24 -1.63 -4.51
C THR A 105 23.46 -2.51 -5.49
N ALA A 106 22.22 -2.11 -5.76
CA ALA A 106 21.35 -2.75 -6.74
C ALA A 106 21.44 -2.04 -8.10
N LYS A 107 20.84 -2.65 -9.12
CA LYS A 107 20.70 -2.10 -10.48
C LYS A 107 19.25 -2.17 -10.97
N ASP A 108 18.97 -1.47 -12.06
CA ASP A 108 17.73 -1.58 -12.82
C ASP A 108 16.45 -1.23 -12.02
N PRO A 109 16.33 0.03 -11.52
CA PRO A 109 15.14 0.46 -10.81
C PRO A 109 13.91 0.47 -11.73
N ILE A 110 12.87 -0.24 -11.32
CA ILE A 110 11.57 -0.30 -11.98
C ILE A 110 10.83 1.02 -11.75
N VAL A 111 10.17 1.56 -12.78
CA VAL A 111 9.30 2.75 -12.68
C VAL A 111 7.95 2.35 -12.06
N MET A 112 7.99 1.91 -10.80
CA MET A 112 6.90 1.20 -10.12
C MET A 112 5.57 1.99 -10.10
N GLY A 113 5.64 3.33 -10.05
CA GLY A 113 4.47 4.22 -10.11
C GLY A 113 3.58 4.05 -11.36
N MET A 114 4.11 3.52 -12.48
CA MET A 114 3.30 3.22 -13.67
C MET A 114 2.22 2.16 -13.42
N GLY A 115 2.30 1.40 -12.33
CA GLY A 115 1.20 0.54 -11.89
C GLY A 115 -0.13 1.27 -11.75
N HIS A 116 -0.10 2.54 -11.34
CA HIS A 116 -1.30 3.36 -11.25
C HIS A 116 -1.84 3.76 -12.62
N THR A 117 -0.97 4.12 -13.58
CA THR A 117 -1.42 4.47 -14.94
C THR A 117 -2.04 3.26 -15.64
N ILE A 118 -1.47 2.07 -15.46
CA ILE A 118 -2.03 0.82 -16.01
C ILE A 118 -3.45 0.59 -15.47
N THR A 119 -3.64 0.76 -14.16
CA THR A 119 -4.96 0.63 -13.54
C THR A 119 -5.94 1.67 -14.07
N ARG A 120 -5.51 2.93 -14.15
CA ARG A 120 -6.31 4.06 -14.67
C ARG A 120 -6.77 3.81 -16.11
N ASP A 121 -5.82 3.52 -17.00
CA ASP A 121 -6.06 3.41 -18.43
C ASP A 121 -6.89 2.18 -18.76
N PHE A 122 -6.66 1.07 -18.05
CA PHE A 122 -7.48 -0.14 -18.19
C PHE A 122 -8.93 0.11 -17.79
N LEU A 123 -9.16 0.76 -16.64
CA LEU A 123 -10.52 1.06 -16.18
C LEU A 123 -11.23 2.08 -17.09
N SER A 124 -10.52 3.11 -17.56
CA SER A 124 -11.05 4.08 -18.52
C SER A 124 -11.38 3.41 -19.86
N PHE A 125 -10.49 2.56 -20.37
CA PHE A 125 -10.72 1.76 -21.57
C PHE A 125 -12.00 0.93 -21.47
N LEU A 126 -12.13 0.15 -20.38
CA LEU A 126 -13.30 -0.68 -20.15
C LEU A 126 -14.60 0.14 -20.11
N ARG A 127 -14.56 1.34 -19.52
CA ARG A 127 -15.72 2.22 -19.37
C ARG A 127 -16.14 2.91 -20.66
N HIS A 128 -15.18 3.34 -21.48
CA HIS A 128 -15.45 4.35 -22.52
C HIS A 128 -15.21 3.87 -23.95
N GLU A 129 -14.32 2.93 -24.17
CA GLU A 129 -13.81 2.65 -25.50
C GLU A 129 -14.47 1.42 -26.12
N LYS A 130 -14.55 1.38 -27.45
CA LYS A 130 -15.05 0.19 -28.18
C LYS A 130 -13.95 -0.82 -28.50
N GLN A 131 -12.72 -0.36 -28.64
CA GLN A 131 -11.57 -1.17 -28.99
C GLN A 131 -10.28 -0.50 -28.52
N ASP A 132 -9.23 -1.29 -28.29
CA ASP A 132 -7.92 -0.77 -27.91
C ASP A 132 -7.19 -0.20 -29.13
N ARG A 133 -5.99 0.36 -28.89
CA ARG A 133 -5.14 0.95 -29.95
C ARG A 133 -4.63 -0.04 -30.99
N LEU A 134 -4.70 -1.36 -30.71
CA LEU A 134 -4.34 -2.43 -31.64
C LEU A 134 -5.57 -2.95 -32.42
N GLY A 135 -6.76 -2.41 -32.15
CA GLY A 135 -8.01 -2.83 -32.75
C GLY A 135 -8.65 -4.05 -32.08
N ASN A 136 -8.16 -4.48 -30.91
CA ASN A 136 -8.84 -5.53 -30.16
C ASN A 136 -10.13 -4.97 -29.54
N PRO A 137 -11.28 -5.64 -29.67
CA PRO A 137 -12.52 -5.15 -29.11
C PRO A 137 -12.45 -5.06 -27.58
N ASN A 138 -13.05 -4.01 -27.02
CA ASN A 138 -13.32 -3.95 -25.58
C ASN A 138 -14.35 -5.04 -25.25
N PRO A 139 -14.05 -5.97 -24.32
CA PRO A 139 -15.01 -7.00 -23.91
C PRO A 139 -16.31 -6.43 -23.32
N LEU A 140 -16.28 -5.19 -22.84
CA LEU A 140 -17.44 -4.45 -22.34
C LEU A 140 -17.94 -3.38 -23.34
N GLY A 141 -17.33 -3.29 -24.51
CA GLY A 141 -17.60 -2.22 -25.49
C GLY A 141 -19.03 -2.21 -26.01
N ASP A 142 -19.69 -3.36 -26.11
CA ASP A 142 -21.07 -3.45 -26.61
C ASP A 142 -22.14 -3.30 -25.51
N TYR A 143 -21.73 -3.22 -24.24
CA TYR A 143 -22.64 -2.89 -23.15
C TYR A 143 -22.83 -1.37 -23.11
N ASP A 144 -24.08 -0.92 -22.98
CA ASP A 144 -24.40 0.49 -22.80
C ASP A 144 -23.97 0.92 -21.39
N GLY A 145 -22.69 1.27 -21.27
CA GLY A 145 -22.11 2.06 -20.19
C GLY A 145 -21.88 1.31 -18.88
N ILE A 146 -20.62 1.24 -18.46
CA ILE A 146 -20.32 1.01 -17.05
C ILE A 146 -20.81 2.26 -16.29
N GLU A 147 -21.93 2.12 -15.56
CA GLU A 147 -22.56 3.21 -14.81
C GLU A 147 -21.64 3.72 -13.69
N ALA A 148 -21.04 2.80 -12.94
CA ALA A 148 -20.11 3.12 -11.87
C ALA A 148 -18.97 2.10 -11.76
N ILE A 149 -17.79 2.59 -11.37
CA ILE A 149 -16.63 1.78 -11.03
C ILE A 149 -16.35 1.89 -9.53
N TYR A 150 -16.31 0.74 -8.87
CA TYR A 150 -16.00 0.61 -7.45
C TYR A 150 -14.65 -0.05 -7.24
N SER A 151 -13.89 0.43 -6.26
CA SER A 151 -12.65 -0.18 -5.82
C SER A 151 -12.71 -0.55 -4.34
N TRP A 152 -12.33 -1.79 -4.01
CA TRP A 152 -12.13 -2.25 -2.64
C TRP A 152 -10.74 -2.87 -2.54
N GLY A 153 -10.07 -2.63 -1.42
CA GLY A 153 -8.72 -3.12 -1.23
C GLY A 153 -8.30 -3.07 0.22
N ARG A 154 -7.67 -4.16 0.66
CA ARG A 154 -7.15 -4.33 2.00
C ARG A 154 -5.64 -4.16 2.02
N SER A 155 -5.11 -3.55 3.08
CA SER A 155 -3.67 -3.40 3.28
C SER A 155 -3.05 -2.74 2.04
N ASN A 156 -2.06 -3.36 1.39
CA ASN A 156 -1.46 -2.81 0.17
C ASN A 156 -2.48 -2.45 -0.93
N GLY A 157 -3.55 -3.22 -1.13
CA GLY A 157 -4.59 -2.85 -2.11
C GLY A 157 -5.37 -1.59 -1.75
N GLY A 158 -5.56 -1.32 -0.45
CA GLY A 158 -6.16 -0.08 0.03
C GLY A 158 -5.17 1.09 -0.05
N ARG A 159 -3.89 0.83 0.23
CA ARG A 159 -2.81 1.82 0.07
C ARG A 159 -2.62 2.23 -1.38
N THR A 160 -2.78 1.30 -2.33
CA THR A 160 -2.81 1.62 -3.76
C THR A 160 -3.91 2.61 -4.08
N GLN A 161 -5.11 2.49 -3.50
CA GLN A 161 -6.19 3.44 -3.73
C GLN A 161 -5.86 4.83 -3.19
N ARG A 162 -5.24 4.91 -1.99
CA ARG A 162 -4.82 6.18 -1.41
C ARG A 162 -3.76 6.87 -2.26
N ASP A 163 -2.75 6.14 -2.71
CA ASP A 163 -1.71 6.69 -3.58
C ASP A 163 -2.23 7.04 -4.97
N PHE A 164 -3.14 6.23 -5.51
CA PHE A 164 -3.82 6.51 -6.77
C PHE A 164 -4.52 7.87 -6.72
N LEU A 165 -5.21 8.20 -5.62
CA LEU A 165 -5.81 9.51 -5.40
C LEU A 165 -4.77 10.62 -5.16
N ARG A 166 -3.81 10.40 -4.25
CA ARG A 166 -2.75 11.38 -3.91
C ARG A 166 -2.01 11.85 -5.15
N TRP A 167 -1.68 10.92 -6.05
CA TRP A 167 -0.94 11.22 -7.27
C TRP A 167 -1.82 11.63 -8.45
N GLY A 168 -3.15 11.68 -8.28
CA GLY A 168 -4.08 12.24 -9.25
C GLY A 168 -4.47 11.27 -10.37
N PHE A 169 -4.25 9.98 -10.18
CA PHE A 169 -4.56 8.96 -11.20
C PHE A 169 -6.05 8.69 -11.37
N ASN A 170 -6.94 9.32 -10.58
CA ASN A 170 -8.38 9.20 -10.80
C ASN A 170 -8.92 10.09 -11.94
N GLU A 171 -8.04 10.86 -12.57
CA GLU A 171 -8.28 11.56 -13.83
C GLU A 171 -7.59 10.82 -14.98
N ASP A 172 -8.35 10.39 -15.99
CA ASP A 172 -7.80 9.80 -17.21
C ASP A 172 -7.18 10.82 -18.16
N GLU A 173 -6.60 10.35 -19.27
CA GLU A 173 -5.92 11.21 -20.24
C GLU A 173 -6.87 12.15 -21.02
N GLN A 174 -8.18 12.04 -20.80
CA GLN A 174 -9.21 12.91 -21.36
C GLN A 174 -9.88 13.79 -20.28
N GLY A 175 -9.36 13.79 -19.05
CA GLY A 175 -9.91 14.60 -17.95
C GLY A 175 -11.15 14.00 -17.29
N ARG A 176 -11.42 12.69 -17.46
CA ARG A 176 -12.60 12.02 -16.93
C ARG A 176 -12.29 11.29 -15.63
N ARG A 177 -13.29 11.20 -14.75
CA ARG A 177 -13.21 10.39 -13.52
C ARG A 177 -13.18 8.90 -13.85
N VAL A 178 -12.21 8.19 -13.28
CA VAL A 178 -12.03 6.75 -13.51
C VAL A 178 -12.80 5.89 -12.51
N ILE A 179 -12.65 6.13 -11.22
CA ILE A 179 -13.30 5.39 -10.13
C ILE A 179 -14.29 6.31 -9.44
N ASP A 180 -15.51 5.81 -9.21
CA ASP A 180 -16.61 6.57 -8.62
C ASP A 180 -16.71 6.35 -7.10
N GLY A 181 -16.37 5.15 -6.63
CA GLY A 181 -16.40 4.78 -5.21
C GLY A 181 -15.17 3.96 -4.77
N MET A 182 -14.63 4.25 -3.59
CA MET A 182 -13.47 3.56 -3.03
C MET A 182 -13.68 3.13 -1.58
N ILE A 183 -13.17 1.95 -1.22
CA ILE A 183 -13.11 1.43 0.15
C ILE A 183 -11.68 0.95 0.45
N PRO A 184 -10.75 1.87 0.76
CA PRO A 184 -9.47 1.49 1.33
C PRO A 184 -9.67 0.97 2.75
N TYR A 185 -9.25 -0.27 3.00
CA TYR A 185 -9.34 -0.93 4.30
C TYR A 185 -7.97 -1.26 4.89
N GLY A 186 -7.79 -0.98 6.17
CA GLY A 186 -6.64 -1.46 6.94
C GLY A 186 -5.34 -0.81 6.46
N THR A 187 -5.42 0.45 6.02
CA THR A 187 -4.27 1.18 5.48
C THR A 187 -3.56 1.97 6.55
N GLY A 188 -4.28 2.33 7.62
CA GLY A 188 -3.89 3.41 8.50
C GLY A 188 -3.84 4.75 7.78
N ALA A 189 -3.30 5.75 8.47
CA ALA A 189 -3.04 7.07 7.89
C ALA A 189 -1.67 7.12 7.21
N ALA A 190 -0.73 6.28 7.65
CA ALA A 190 0.50 5.93 6.97
C ALA A 190 0.22 5.04 5.73
N GLY A 191 -0.82 5.33 4.98
CA GLY A 191 -1.36 4.46 3.96
C GLY A 191 -0.67 4.58 2.60
N HIS A 192 0.52 5.17 2.53
CA HIS A 192 1.24 5.36 1.27
C HIS A 192 1.97 4.09 0.85
N LEU A 193 2.03 3.84 -0.46
CA LEU A 193 2.88 2.81 -1.03
C LEU A 193 4.20 3.40 -1.47
N TRP A 194 5.25 2.61 -1.26
CA TRP A 194 6.58 2.92 -1.77
C TRP A 194 6.66 2.60 -3.27
N MET A 195 5.92 3.35 -4.10
CA MET A 195 5.83 3.15 -5.57
C MET A 195 6.46 4.29 -6.38
N ASN A 196 6.41 5.54 -5.93
CA ASN A 196 6.99 6.68 -6.65
C ASN A 196 8.41 7.04 -6.15
N TRP A 197 9.25 6.01 -6.01
CA TRP A 197 10.61 6.14 -5.50
C TRP A 197 11.57 5.30 -6.33
N ARG A 198 12.82 5.75 -6.43
CA ARG A 198 13.88 4.95 -7.03
C ARG A 198 14.13 3.72 -6.15
N PHE A 199 14.17 2.53 -6.76
CA PHE A 199 14.21 1.24 -6.06
C PHE A 199 13.03 1.04 -5.09
N ALA A 200 11.84 1.45 -5.54
CA ALA A 200 10.56 1.25 -4.87
C ALA A 200 10.32 -0.19 -4.38
N GLN A 201 9.93 -0.34 -3.12
CA GLN A 201 9.59 -1.64 -2.52
C GLN A 201 8.16 -1.62 -1.99
N PRO A 202 7.13 -1.77 -2.84
CA PRO A 202 5.72 -1.62 -2.44
C PRO A 202 5.25 -2.68 -1.42
N MET A 203 6.01 -3.77 -1.24
CA MET A 203 5.73 -4.80 -0.22
C MET A 203 6.45 -4.52 1.11
N ALA A 204 7.37 -3.56 1.15
CA ALA A 204 7.96 -3.10 2.40
C ALA A 204 6.98 -2.15 3.10
N SER A 205 6.70 -2.45 4.36
CA SER A 205 5.79 -1.67 5.18
C SER A 205 6.40 -1.48 6.56
N SER A 206 6.39 -0.24 7.05
CA SER A 206 6.96 0.14 8.33
C SER A 206 6.22 -0.53 9.47
N ARG A 207 6.92 -1.28 10.31
CA ARG A 207 6.37 -1.94 11.49
C ARG A 207 7.16 -1.50 12.72
N LYS A 208 6.62 -1.76 13.91
CA LYS A 208 7.29 -1.42 15.18
C LYS A 208 8.65 -2.12 15.32
N HIS A 209 8.75 -3.34 14.80
CA HIS A 209 9.95 -4.17 14.92
C HIS A 209 10.90 -4.01 13.73
N GLU A 210 10.37 -4.12 12.50
CA GLU A 210 11.13 -4.17 11.25
C GLU A 210 10.72 -3.06 10.28
N ARG A 211 11.60 -2.73 9.33
CA ARG A 211 11.38 -1.83 8.18
C ARG A 211 10.96 -0.43 8.60
N HIS A 212 11.42 0.02 9.77
CA HIS A 212 11.02 1.29 10.39
C HIS A 212 11.13 2.47 9.42
N TYR A 213 12.19 2.49 8.61
CA TYR A 213 12.52 3.56 7.66
C TYR A 213 11.88 3.43 6.28
N ALA A 214 10.96 2.47 6.07
CA ALA A 214 10.16 2.46 4.84
C ALA A 214 9.38 3.80 4.73
N PRO A 215 9.35 4.45 3.55
CA PRO A 215 8.73 5.77 3.34
C PRO A 215 7.20 5.68 3.29
N GLU A 216 6.61 5.19 4.37
CA GLU A 216 5.18 4.94 4.53
C GLU A 216 4.47 6.12 5.24
N HIS A 217 5.18 6.84 6.11
CA HIS A 217 4.63 7.87 7.02
C HIS A 217 4.68 9.31 6.45
N GLU A 218 4.82 9.45 5.15
CA GLU A 218 4.98 10.75 4.51
C GLU A 218 3.69 11.57 4.55
N PHE A 219 3.85 12.89 4.62
CA PHE A 219 2.73 13.82 4.43
C PHE A 219 2.26 13.78 2.96
N PRO A 220 0.95 13.80 2.66
CA PRO A 220 -0.19 13.99 3.57
C PRO A 220 -0.81 12.69 4.10
N GLN A 221 -1.03 12.60 5.41
CA GLN A 221 -1.63 11.41 6.05
C GLN A 221 -3.16 11.35 5.95
N THR A 222 -3.83 12.45 5.60
CA THR A 222 -5.30 12.54 5.59
C THR A 222 -5.87 12.90 4.22
N PHE A 223 -7.19 12.74 4.08
CA PHE A 223 -7.93 13.06 2.85
C PHE A 223 -8.05 14.56 2.55
N PRO A 224 -8.55 15.42 3.46
CA PRO A 224 -8.64 16.85 3.22
C PRO A 224 -7.26 17.49 3.02
N VAL A 225 -7.26 18.62 2.33
CA VAL A 225 -6.04 19.44 2.16
C VAL A 225 -5.81 20.23 3.44
N LEU A 226 -4.67 19.95 4.09
CA LEU A 226 -4.24 20.65 5.31
C LEU A 226 -2.85 21.26 5.09
N THR A 227 -2.47 22.18 5.96
CA THR A 227 -1.09 22.69 6.04
C THR A 227 -0.40 22.02 7.22
N ASP A 228 0.71 21.32 6.96
CA ASP A 228 1.58 20.79 8.00
C ASP A 228 2.27 21.96 8.74
N PRO A 229 2.04 22.15 10.04
CA PRO A 229 2.64 23.24 10.79
C PRO A 229 4.16 23.10 10.98
N LEU A 230 4.73 21.90 10.80
CA LEU A 230 6.17 21.68 10.96
C LEU A 230 6.96 22.05 9.71
N THR A 231 6.51 21.62 8.53
CA THR A 231 7.22 21.89 7.26
C THR A 231 6.65 23.05 6.45
N GLY A 232 5.43 23.51 6.75
CA GLY A 232 4.69 24.50 5.95
C GLY A 232 4.11 23.94 4.65
N GLN A 233 4.27 22.65 4.36
CA GLN A 233 3.70 22.02 3.18
C GLN A 233 2.17 21.98 3.27
N THR A 234 1.48 22.26 2.18
CA THR A 234 0.02 22.16 2.08
C THR A 234 -0.33 21.07 1.09
N ASP A 235 -0.96 19.99 1.55
CA ASP A 235 -1.32 18.83 0.73
C ASP A 235 -2.45 18.01 1.37
N GLY A 236 -3.02 17.08 0.62
CA GLY A 236 -4.07 16.14 1.06
C GLY A 236 -4.26 15.04 0.02
N ILE A 237 -4.71 13.85 0.42
CA ILE A 237 -4.93 12.75 -0.54
C ILE A 237 -5.96 13.15 -1.62
N LEU A 238 -6.92 14.03 -1.31
CA LEU A 238 -7.89 14.53 -2.27
C LEU A 238 -7.40 15.70 -3.12
N ARG A 239 -6.24 16.31 -2.82
CA ARG A 239 -5.82 17.58 -3.43
C ARG A 239 -5.97 17.59 -4.94
N ARG A 240 -5.36 16.60 -5.61
CA ARG A 240 -5.33 16.54 -7.08
C ARG A 240 -6.70 16.26 -7.68
N CYS A 241 -7.51 15.39 -7.06
CA CYS A 241 -8.84 15.11 -7.58
C CYS A 241 -9.82 16.28 -7.40
N LEU A 242 -9.59 17.15 -6.41
CA LEU A 242 -10.37 18.38 -6.23
C LEU A 242 -10.08 19.40 -7.33
N GLU A 243 -8.82 19.48 -7.77
CA GLU A 243 -8.39 20.35 -8.88
C GLU A 243 -9.02 19.93 -10.22
N THR A 244 -9.34 18.64 -10.39
CA THR A 244 -9.80 18.05 -11.66
C THR A 244 -11.25 17.57 -11.63
N ASP A 245 -11.98 17.83 -10.54
CA ASP A 245 -13.36 17.34 -10.30
C ASP A 245 -13.53 15.81 -10.44
N THR A 246 -12.45 15.08 -10.17
CA THR A 246 -12.41 13.61 -10.30
C THR A 246 -12.48 12.90 -8.95
N CYS A 247 -12.83 13.56 -7.85
CA CYS A 247 -12.86 12.89 -6.55
C CYS A 247 -13.97 11.80 -6.48
N PRO A 248 -13.65 10.59 -5.99
CA PRO A 248 -14.64 9.55 -5.72
C PRO A 248 -15.36 9.79 -4.39
N ARG A 249 -16.41 9.00 -4.13
CA ARG A 249 -16.91 8.76 -2.78
C ARG A 249 -16.00 7.75 -2.07
N VAL A 250 -15.61 8.01 -0.83
CA VAL A 250 -14.64 7.17 -0.12
C VAL A 250 -15.16 6.74 1.25
N PHE A 251 -15.05 5.45 1.54
CA PHE A 251 -15.10 4.91 2.90
C PHE A 251 -13.71 4.44 3.31
N SER A 252 -13.01 5.27 4.10
CA SER A 252 -11.74 4.87 4.71
C SER A 252 -12.03 4.08 5.98
N VAL A 253 -11.72 2.79 5.97
CA VAL A 253 -12.04 1.89 7.08
C VAL A 253 -10.75 1.39 7.69
N ASP A 254 -10.61 1.48 9.01
CA ASP A 254 -9.46 0.92 9.72
C ASP A 254 -9.93 0.05 10.89
N GLY A 255 -9.12 -0.95 11.23
CA GLY A 255 -9.31 -1.77 12.41
C GLY A 255 -8.49 -1.28 13.60
N ALA A 256 -8.66 -1.93 14.76
CA ALA A 256 -7.87 -1.62 15.96
C ALA A 256 -6.36 -1.80 15.73
N ASN A 257 -5.96 -2.78 14.91
CA ASN A 257 -4.55 -2.98 14.57
C ASN A 257 -3.92 -1.72 13.93
N GLU A 258 -4.64 -1.05 13.02
CA GLU A 258 -4.11 0.10 12.30
C GLU A 258 -4.00 1.34 13.20
N TYR A 259 -4.89 1.49 14.18
CA TYR A 259 -4.73 2.50 15.22
C TYR A 259 -3.41 2.34 15.97
N TRP A 260 -3.08 1.12 16.37
CA TRP A 260 -1.88 0.87 17.17
C TRP A 260 -0.58 0.83 16.37
N ASN A 261 -0.64 0.55 15.07
CA ASN A 261 0.55 0.25 14.28
C ASN A 261 0.70 1.07 12.99
N LYS A 262 -0.34 1.80 12.57
CA LYS A 262 -0.43 2.49 11.26
C LYS A 262 -0.95 3.91 11.34
N LEU A 263 -0.83 4.55 12.50
CA LEU A 263 -1.15 5.97 12.72
C LEU A 263 -2.59 6.35 12.33
N SER A 264 -3.57 5.44 12.42
CA SER A 264 -4.94 5.70 11.93
C SER A 264 -5.59 6.96 12.47
N SER A 265 -5.19 7.46 13.65
CA SER A 265 -5.71 8.72 14.18
C SER A 265 -5.53 9.88 13.20
N LEU A 266 -4.41 9.92 12.46
CA LEU A 266 -4.13 10.97 11.49
C LEU A 266 -5.05 10.92 10.25
N ASN A 267 -5.90 9.90 10.09
CA ASN A 267 -6.97 9.93 9.09
C ASN A 267 -8.09 10.91 9.46
N HIS A 268 -8.21 11.29 10.73
CA HIS A 268 -9.31 12.12 11.25
C HIS A 268 -8.87 13.16 12.28
N THR A 269 -7.58 13.41 12.42
CA THR A 269 -7.03 14.51 13.24
C THR A 269 -6.07 15.37 12.43
N ASP A 270 -5.90 16.63 12.82
CA ASP A 270 -4.80 17.47 12.32
C ASP A 270 -3.45 17.06 12.96
N ALA A 271 -2.37 17.72 12.54
CA ALA A 271 -1.02 17.49 13.07
C ALA A 271 -0.84 17.91 14.54
N MET A 272 -1.81 18.64 15.11
CA MET A 272 -1.84 19.03 16.52
C MET A 272 -2.74 18.11 17.36
N GLY A 273 -3.34 17.08 16.75
CA GLY A 273 -4.22 16.13 17.42
C GLY A 273 -5.64 16.67 17.67
N ASN A 274 -6.09 17.71 16.96
CA ASN A 274 -7.48 18.13 16.99
C ASN A 274 -8.30 17.29 16.02
N ASP A 275 -9.49 16.88 16.45
CA ASP A 275 -10.43 16.16 15.58
C ASP A 275 -10.83 17.02 14.37
N LEU A 276 -10.80 16.41 13.19
CA LEU A 276 -11.30 17.01 11.97
C LEU A 276 -12.79 16.69 11.84
N ASP A 277 -13.61 17.71 11.59
CA ASP A 277 -14.97 17.48 11.10
C ASP A 277 -14.92 17.04 9.63
N MET A 278 -14.71 15.72 9.45
CA MET A 278 -14.57 15.10 8.13
C MET A 278 -15.76 15.39 7.21
N GLY A 279 -16.98 15.51 7.76
CA GLY A 279 -18.17 15.83 6.96
C GLY A 279 -18.10 17.21 6.32
N SER A 280 -17.43 18.15 6.99
CA SER A 280 -17.22 19.53 6.50
C SER A 280 -15.97 19.66 5.62
N VAL A 281 -14.83 19.09 6.03
CA VAL A 281 -13.55 19.29 5.33
C VAL A 281 -13.33 18.34 4.16
N ALA A 282 -14.03 17.21 4.13
CA ALA A 282 -13.95 16.20 3.07
C ALA A 282 -15.34 15.54 2.87
N PRO A 283 -16.35 16.26 2.36
CA PRO A 283 -17.73 15.80 2.34
C PRO A 283 -17.95 14.50 1.55
N ASN A 284 -17.06 14.18 0.60
CA ASN A 284 -17.03 12.93 -0.17
C ASN A 284 -16.34 11.75 0.55
N VAL A 285 -15.91 11.92 1.80
CA VAL A 285 -15.23 10.90 2.60
C VAL A 285 -16.04 10.58 3.86
N ARG A 286 -16.10 9.31 4.23
CA ARG A 286 -16.40 8.86 5.60
C ARG A 286 -15.26 8.01 6.11
N VAL A 287 -14.99 8.15 7.40
CA VAL A 287 -13.96 7.38 8.09
C VAL A 287 -14.64 6.52 9.15
N TYR A 288 -14.35 5.22 9.16
CA TYR A 288 -14.93 4.27 10.12
C TYR A 288 -13.87 3.41 10.81
N ALA A 289 -14.03 3.23 12.12
CA ALA A 289 -13.19 2.37 12.94
C ALA A 289 -13.96 1.10 13.32
N ILE A 290 -13.40 -0.07 13.01
CA ILE A 290 -13.93 -1.34 13.50
C ILE A 290 -13.17 -1.71 14.77
N ALA A 291 -13.82 -1.53 15.91
CA ALA A 291 -13.23 -1.81 17.21
C ALA A 291 -12.82 -3.27 17.35
N SER A 292 -11.68 -3.49 18.02
CA SER A 292 -11.14 -4.80 18.39
C SER A 292 -10.88 -5.78 17.25
N ILE A 293 -10.95 -5.38 15.97
CA ILE A 293 -10.64 -6.26 14.84
C ILE A 293 -9.13 -6.31 14.59
N GLU A 294 -8.63 -7.49 14.23
CA GLU A 294 -7.24 -7.66 13.78
C GLU A 294 -7.05 -7.31 12.30
N HIS A 295 -5.80 -7.11 11.88
CA HIS A 295 -5.50 -6.82 10.47
C HIS A 295 -6.00 -7.94 9.55
N ASN A 296 -5.80 -9.19 10.01
CA ASN A 296 -6.02 -10.60 9.61
C ASN A 296 -7.36 -11.36 9.75
N THR A 297 -8.56 -10.81 9.60
CA THR A 297 -9.77 -11.64 9.83
C THR A 297 -9.98 -12.80 8.84
N THR A 298 -10.26 -14.00 9.35
CA THR A 298 -10.65 -15.19 8.57
C THR A 298 -12.14 -15.48 8.74
N HIS A 299 -12.84 -15.80 7.65
CA HIS A 299 -14.24 -16.23 7.72
C HIS A 299 -14.33 -17.62 8.35
N ASP A 300 -15.30 -17.83 9.24
CA ASP A 300 -15.51 -19.10 9.95
C ASP A 300 -14.28 -19.61 10.71
N GLN A 301 -13.48 -18.71 11.29
CA GLN A 301 -12.40 -19.12 12.19
C GLN A 301 -13.01 -19.69 13.48
N THR A 302 -13.21 -21.00 13.48
CA THR A 302 -13.92 -21.74 14.53
C THR A 302 -13.08 -21.99 15.78
N MET A 303 -11.75 -21.90 15.68
CA MET A 303 -10.83 -22.03 16.81
C MET A 303 -9.75 -20.94 16.76
N PRO A 304 -9.51 -20.23 17.87
CA PRO A 304 -8.35 -19.38 18.02
C PRO A 304 -7.08 -20.24 17.96
N GLU A 305 -6.27 -20.08 16.92
CA GLU A 305 -4.96 -20.74 16.83
C GLU A 305 -3.89 -19.80 17.39
N THR A 306 -2.97 -20.33 18.19
CA THR A 306 -1.70 -19.65 18.47
C THR A 306 -0.81 -19.85 17.26
N MET A 307 -0.50 -18.79 16.53
CA MET A 307 0.59 -18.86 15.55
C MET A 307 1.89 -19.16 16.29
N ASN A 308 2.77 -19.99 15.73
CA ASN A 308 4.02 -20.44 16.37
C ASN A 308 4.96 -19.30 16.81
N PHE A 309 4.72 -18.08 16.33
CA PHE A 309 5.46 -16.86 16.64
C PHE A 309 4.66 -15.83 17.46
N CYS A 310 3.46 -16.18 17.96
CA CYS A 310 2.60 -15.29 18.75
C CYS A 310 2.27 -15.90 20.13
N GLN A 311 2.34 -15.06 21.18
CA GLN A 311 1.96 -15.46 22.54
C GLN A 311 0.43 -15.59 22.71
N GLN A 312 -0.34 -14.75 22.00
CA GLN A 312 -1.79 -14.65 22.15
C GLN A 312 -2.51 -15.43 21.06
N MET A 313 -3.74 -15.85 21.35
CA MET A 313 -4.63 -16.48 20.38
C MET A 313 -5.10 -15.50 19.31
N THR A 314 -5.34 -16.01 18.09
CA THR A 314 -5.91 -15.22 16.99
C THR A 314 -7.36 -14.81 17.31
N ASN A 315 -7.76 -13.59 16.91
CA ASN A 315 -9.08 -13.07 17.20
C ASN A 315 -10.13 -13.60 16.18
N PRO A 316 -11.19 -14.31 16.61
CA PRO A 316 -12.16 -14.91 15.70
C PRO A 316 -13.17 -13.91 15.09
N LEU A 317 -13.09 -12.62 15.44
CA LEU A 317 -14.01 -11.62 14.88
C LEU A 317 -13.84 -11.48 13.37
N TYR A 318 -14.96 -11.48 12.65
CA TYR A 318 -15.03 -11.34 11.20
C TYR A 318 -15.80 -10.08 10.80
N ASN A 319 -15.25 -9.30 9.88
CA ASN A 319 -15.79 -8.00 9.46
C ASN A 319 -16.51 -8.01 8.10
N GLY A 320 -16.69 -9.17 7.46
CA GLY A 320 -17.26 -9.23 6.11
C GLY A 320 -18.71 -8.74 6.01
N THR A 321 -19.50 -8.86 7.08
CA THR A 321 -20.87 -8.30 7.12
C THR A 321 -20.85 -6.77 7.10
N ILE A 322 -19.87 -6.15 7.76
CA ILE A 322 -19.65 -4.70 7.73
C ILE A 322 -19.30 -4.26 6.31
N PHE A 323 -18.36 -4.95 5.65
CA PHE A 323 -17.98 -4.60 4.27
C PHE A 323 -19.11 -4.79 3.26
N ARG A 324 -19.96 -5.81 3.42
CA ARG A 324 -21.16 -5.96 2.60
C ARG A 324 -22.14 -4.79 2.77
N ALA A 325 -22.39 -4.36 4.01
CA ALA A 325 -23.24 -3.21 4.28
C ALA A 325 -22.63 -1.91 3.73
N LEU A 326 -21.32 -1.72 3.89
CA LEU A 326 -20.60 -0.57 3.35
C LEU A 326 -20.61 -0.54 1.82
N LEU A 327 -20.50 -1.68 1.15
CA LEU A 327 -20.61 -1.73 -0.31
C LEU A 327 -21.99 -1.25 -0.79
N VAL A 328 -23.07 -1.71 -0.16
CA VAL A 328 -24.44 -1.23 -0.47
C VAL A 328 -24.56 0.26 -0.21
N LYS A 329 -24.01 0.76 0.90
CA LYS A 329 -24.07 2.20 1.23
C LYS A 329 -23.22 3.06 0.30
N LEU A 330 -22.10 2.52 -0.20
CA LEU A 330 -21.27 3.23 -1.16
C LEU A 330 -21.98 3.33 -2.50
N ASP A 331 -22.63 2.24 -2.93
CA ASP A 331 -23.43 2.21 -4.15
C ASP A 331 -24.60 3.22 -4.09
N GLU A 332 -25.39 3.20 -3.01
CA GLU A 332 -26.44 4.20 -2.77
C GLU A 332 -25.88 5.65 -2.79
N TRP A 333 -24.67 5.86 -2.29
CA TRP A 333 -24.05 7.19 -2.26
C TRP A 333 -23.55 7.63 -3.64
N VAL A 334 -22.98 6.70 -4.42
CA VAL A 334 -22.47 6.97 -5.77
C VAL A 334 -23.62 7.15 -6.76
N MET A 335 -24.60 6.24 -6.75
CA MET A 335 -25.67 6.19 -7.75
C MET A 335 -26.84 7.11 -7.43
N GLU A 336 -27.21 7.25 -6.15
CA GLU A 336 -28.42 7.97 -5.74
C GLU A 336 -28.12 9.25 -4.93
N ASN A 337 -26.83 9.54 -4.69
CA ASN A 337 -26.39 10.63 -3.81
C ASN A 337 -26.99 10.55 -2.38
N LYS A 338 -27.39 9.35 -1.96
CA LYS A 338 -27.96 9.09 -0.64
C LYS A 338 -26.85 9.09 0.40
N GLN A 339 -26.93 10.05 1.34
CA GLN A 339 -25.87 10.23 2.32
C GLN A 339 -25.73 8.99 3.22
N PRO A 340 -24.51 8.45 3.38
CA PRO A 340 -24.23 7.36 4.31
C PRO A 340 -24.24 7.87 5.76
N PRO A 341 -24.16 6.96 6.75
CA PRO A 341 -23.91 7.36 8.13
C PRO A 341 -22.72 8.33 8.25
N PRO A 342 -22.74 9.24 9.24
CA PRO A 342 -21.57 10.06 9.56
C PRO A 342 -20.36 9.19 9.90
N SER A 343 -19.15 9.75 9.75
CA SER A 343 -17.91 9.10 10.19
C SER A 343 -18.03 8.66 11.66
N ASN A 344 -17.44 7.52 11.99
CA ASN A 344 -17.46 6.96 13.34
C ASN A 344 -16.06 6.44 13.71
N MET A 345 -15.31 7.30 14.40
CA MET A 345 -13.95 7.09 14.88
C MET A 345 -13.88 7.50 16.35
N PRO A 346 -12.93 6.95 17.15
CA PRO A 346 -12.57 7.54 18.43
C PRO A 346 -12.18 9.02 18.25
N THR A 347 -12.67 9.87 19.13
CA THR A 347 -12.38 11.31 19.18
C THR A 347 -11.43 11.64 20.30
N ARG A 348 -10.86 12.85 20.30
CA ARG A 348 -10.03 13.34 21.41
C ARG A 348 -10.78 13.43 22.74
N SER A 349 -12.12 13.42 22.71
CA SER A 349 -12.94 13.41 23.92
C SER A 349 -13.15 12.02 24.52
N ASP A 350 -12.83 10.97 23.77
CA ASP A 350 -13.00 9.57 24.21
C ASP A 350 -11.79 9.03 25.00
N GLY A 351 -10.65 9.74 25.01
CA GLY A 351 -9.43 9.36 25.73
C GLY A 351 -8.17 9.69 24.96
#